data_AF-A0AAE3SWX0-F1
#
_entry.id   AF-A0AAE3SWX0-F1
#
_cell.length_a   1.000
_cell.length_b   1.000
_cell.length_c   1.000
_cell.angle_alpha   90.00
_cell.angle_beta   90.00
_cell.angle_gamma   90.00
#
_symmetry.space_group_name_H-M   'P 1'
#
loop_
_entity.id
_entity.type
_entity.pdbx_description
1 polymer ?
#
loop_
_entity_poly.entity_id
_entity_poly.type
_entity_poly.pdbx_seq_one_letter_code
_entity_poly.pdbx_strand_id
1 'polypeptide(L)'
;MSNGPWTDEENDLIVADYFAMLADDIAGRPYNKAEHNRQLQERIDRTRTSIEFKHQNISAVLKGLGEDWIPGYKPAFNFQMTLVDAVARWLAFHPDWLGRMPGMRPVTGLQEAAQLWIGPPPTLSNQPPPQELEQMLHIARKFDVAGRDERNRALGRAGEKRVLAHERASLQAVGREDLARKVRWVSEEDGDGAGYDIESFAPDGRSRLIEVKTTNGWERTPFLITRNELVVAEERRSEWCLFRLWNFSREPKAFELHPPLDAHVALTATTFQASFQ
;
A
#
# COMPACT_ATOMS: atom_id res chain seq x y z
N MET A 1 32.07 -17.37 -13.61
CA MET A 1 31.50 -16.22 -12.88
C MET A 1 31.39 -15.07 -13.84
N SER A 2 30.19 -14.86 -14.38
CA SER A 2 29.96 -13.83 -15.38
C SER A 2 29.97 -12.44 -14.73
N ASN A 3 30.84 -11.54 -15.23
CA ASN A 3 30.86 -10.12 -14.88
C ASN A 3 29.97 -9.28 -15.81
N GLY A 4 29.21 -9.92 -16.69
CA GLY A 4 28.31 -9.27 -17.65
C GLY A 4 26.98 -8.83 -17.02
N PRO A 5 26.17 -8.04 -17.75
CA PRO A 5 24.82 -7.67 -17.31
C PRO A 5 23.95 -8.91 -17.08
N TRP A 6 22.96 -8.80 -16.20
CA TRP A 6 22.01 -9.89 -15.95
C TRP A 6 21.12 -10.10 -17.18
N THR A 7 21.07 -11.34 -17.68
CA THR A 7 20.18 -11.69 -18.80
C THR A 7 18.73 -11.78 -18.35
N ASP A 8 17.79 -11.75 -19.29
CA ASP A 8 16.37 -11.95 -18.99
C ASP A 8 16.11 -13.32 -18.36
N GLU A 9 16.76 -14.37 -18.86
CA GLU A 9 16.65 -15.73 -18.30
C GLU A 9 17.17 -15.79 -16.86
N GLU A 10 18.34 -15.18 -16.57
CA GLU A 10 18.85 -15.10 -15.19
C GLU A 10 17.90 -14.33 -14.27
N ASN A 11 17.31 -13.23 -14.76
CA ASN A 11 16.32 -12.44 -14.00
C ASN A 11 15.04 -13.24 -13.74
N ASP A 12 14.52 -13.97 -14.73
CA ASP A 12 13.30 -14.75 -14.59
C ASP A 12 13.50 -15.90 -13.58
N LEU A 13 14.66 -16.57 -13.62
CA LEU A 13 15.02 -17.64 -12.68
C LEU A 13 15.10 -17.15 -11.23
N ILE A 14 15.80 -16.05 -10.98
CA ILE A 14 15.96 -15.53 -9.62
C ILE A 14 14.67 -14.90 -9.09
N VAL A 15 13.85 -14.28 -9.96
CA VAL A 15 12.53 -13.77 -9.58
C VAL A 15 11.61 -14.92 -9.16
N ALA A 16 11.57 -16.02 -9.92
CA ALA A 16 10.78 -17.18 -9.57
C ALA A 16 11.20 -17.80 -8.22
N ASP A 17 12.50 -17.93 -7.97
CA ASP A 17 13.04 -18.42 -6.69
C ASP A 17 12.68 -17.49 -5.52
N TYR A 18 12.80 -16.18 -5.72
CA TYR A 18 12.43 -15.19 -4.71
C TYR A 18 10.94 -15.29 -4.34
N PHE A 19 10.04 -15.41 -5.32
CA PHE A 19 8.61 -15.53 -5.06
C PHE A 19 8.25 -16.85 -4.38
N ALA A 20 8.95 -17.96 -4.67
CA ALA A 20 8.78 -19.20 -3.93
C ALA A 20 9.12 -19.02 -2.44
N MET A 21 10.25 -18.38 -2.14
CA MET A 21 10.61 -18.04 -0.74
C MET A 21 9.59 -17.08 -0.11
N LEU A 22 9.13 -16.06 -0.84
CA LEU A 22 8.17 -15.09 -0.33
C LEU A 22 6.81 -15.75 -0.04
N ALA A 23 6.39 -16.75 -0.82
CA ALA A 23 5.18 -17.52 -0.57
C ALA A 23 5.26 -18.28 0.76
N ASP A 24 6.42 -18.86 1.08
CA ASP A 24 6.67 -19.51 2.36
C ASP A 24 6.73 -18.50 3.51
N ASP A 25 7.41 -17.36 3.31
CA ASP A 25 7.49 -16.26 4.29
C ASP A 25 6.10 -15.74 4.68
N ILE A 26 5.24 -15.49 3.69
CA ILE A 26 3.85 -15.06 3.89
C ILE A 26 3.03 -16.13 4.61
N ALA A 27 3.22 -17.40 4.27
CA ALA A 27 2.51 -18.52 4.89
C ALA A 27 3.06 -18.91 6.27
N GLY A 28 4.14 -18.26 6.74
CA GLY A 28 4.84 -18.64 7.96
C GLY A 28 5.51 -20.01 7.90
N ARG A 29 5.73 -20.55 6.68
CA ARG A 29 6.46 -21.81 6.49
C ARG A 29 7.97 -21.54 6.54
N PRO A 30 8.76 -22.46 7.11
CA PRO A 30 10.20 -22.32 7.13
C PRO A 30 10.78 -22.46 5.71
N TYR A 31 11.70 -21.58 5.35
CA TYR A 31 12.49 -21.63 4.11
C TYR A 31 13.97 -21.32 4.41
N ASN A 32 14.89 -21.80 3.58
CA ASN A 32 16.33 -21.64 3.79
C ASN A 32 16.99 -20.82 2.68
N LYS A 33 17.24 -19.54 2.95
CA LYS A 33 17.89 -18.59 2.03
C LYS A 33 19.23 -19.08 1.47
N ALA A 34 20.02 -19.76 2.29
CA ALA A 34 21.32 -20.27 1.86
C ALA A 34 21.18 -21.46 0.90
N GLU A 35 20.12 -22.27 1.06
CA GLU A 35 19.82 -23.38 0.15
C GLU A 35 19.30 -22.87 -1.20
N HIS A 36 18.32 -21.96 -1.20
CA HIS A 36 17.85 -21.29 -2.42
C HIS A 36 19.00 -20.65 -3.21
N ASN A 37 19.91 -19.98 -2.52
CA ASN A 37 21.10 -19.42 -3.14
C ASN A 37 22.02 -20.48 -3.76
N ARG A 38 22.26 -21.62 -3.09
CA ARG A 38 23.05 -22.74 -3.65
C ARG A 38 22.40 -23.29 -4.92
N GLN A 39 21.08 -23.53 -4.89
CA GLN A 39 20.33 -24.03 -6.04
C GLN A 39 20.35 -23.07 -7.22
N LEU A 40 20.29 -21.75 -6.97
CA LEU A 40 20.46 -20.75 -8.02
C LEU A 40 21.87 -20.79 -8.62
N GLN A 41 22.93 -20.91 -7.81
CA GLN A 41 24.32 -21.00 -8.32
C GLN A 41 24.56 -22.19 -9.25
N GLU A 42 23.78 -23.27 -9.13
CA GLU A 42 23.84 -24.42 -10.05
C GLU A 42 23.21 -24.12 -11.42
N ARG A 43 22.35 -23.09 -11.51
CA ARG A 43 21.56 -22.76 -12.70
C ARG A 43 21.99 -21.47 -13.38
N ILE A 44 22.61 -20.55 -12.65
CA ILE A 44 23.09 -19.25 -13.15
C ILE A 44 24.56 -19.05 -12.76
N ASP A 45 25.41 -18.57 -13.68
CA ASP A 45 26.84 -18.35 -13.44
C ASP A 45 27.11 -17.05 -12.64
N ARG A 46 26.51 -16.96 -11.44
CA ARG A 46 26.56 -15.82 -10.54
C ARG A 46 27.07 -16.22 -9.16
N THR A 47 27.77 -15.31 -8.50
CA THR A 47 28.29 -15.54 -7.14
C THR A 47 27.15 -15.53 -6.12
N ARG A 48 27.34 -16.22 -4.99
CA ARG A 48 26.46 -16.11 -3.80
C ARG A 48 26.10 -14.65 -3.48
N THR A 49 27.12 -13.79 -3.38
CA THR A 49 26.95 -12.36 -3.05
C THR A 49 26.15 -11.61 -4.11
N SER A 50 26.36 -11.93 -5.40
CA SER A 50 25.60 -11.31 -6.50
C SER A 50 24.12 -11.69 -6.43
N ILE A 51 23.81 -12.96 -6.13
CA ILE A 51 22.43 -13.44 -5.95
C ILE A 51 21.77 -12.77 -4.73
N GLU A 52 22.46 -12.68 -3.59
CA GLU A 52 21.94 -12.00 -2.39
C GLU A 52 21.64 -10.52 -2.66
N PHE A 53 22.51 -9.83 -3.38
CA PHE A 53 22.29 -8.44 -3.77
C PHE A 53 21.11 -8.32 -4.75
N LYS A 54 20.99 -9.26 -5.69
CA LYS A 54 19.88 -9.28 -6.63
C LYS A 54 18.53 -9.58 -5.95
N HIS A 55 18.49 -10.39 -4.88
CA HIS A 55 17.31 -10.51 -4.02
C HIS A 55 16.94 -9.18 -3.34
N GLN A 56 17.92 -8.40 -2.90
CA GLN A 56 17.67 -7.04 -2.39
C GLN A 56 17.11 -6.10 -3.47
N ASN A 57 17.57 -6.26 -4.72
CA ASN A 57 16.99 -5.53 -5.85
C ASN A 57 15.54 -5.93 -6.11
N ILE A 58 15.20 -7.22 -6.04
CA ILE A 58 13.80 -7.68 -6.16
C ILE A 58 12.95 -7.06 -5.05
N SER A 59 13.42 -7.07 -3.80
CA SER A 59 12.72 -6.39 -2.69
C SER A 59 12.46 -4.91 -2.97
N ALA A 60 13.37 -4.21 -3.66
CA ALA A 60 13.18 -2.82 -4.05
C ALA A 60 12.13 -2.63 -5.14
N VAL A 61 12.07 -3.54 -6.13
CA VAL A 61 10.98 -3.56 -7.11
C VAL A 61 9.64 -3.80 -6.41
N LEU A 62 9.55 -4.80 -5.54
CA LEU A 62 8.33 -5.12 -4.78
C LEU A 62 7.89 -3.96 -3.89
N LYS A 63 8.82 -3.27 -3.24
CA LYS A 63 8.51 -2.05 -2.47
C LYS A 63 7.88 -0.97 -3.35
N GLY A 64 8.38 -0.77 -4.57
CA GLY A 64 7.80 0.16 -5.54
C GLY A 64 6.40 -0.25 -6.03
N LEU A 65 6.13 -1.55 -6.09
CA LEU A 65 4.81 -2.13 -6.41
C LEU A 65 3.82 -2.09 -5.23
N GLY A 66 4.29 -1.71 -4.04
CA GLY A 66 3.52 -1.84 -2.81
C GLY A 66 3.23 -3.28 -2.39
N GLU A 67 4.10 -4.20 -2.79
CA GLU A 67 4.05 -5.62 -2.43
C GLU A 67 4.91 -5.92 -1.20
N ASP A 68 4.59 -7.04 -0.55
CA ASP A 68 5.43 -7.60 0.50
C ASP A 68 6.80 -8.01 -0.07
N TRP A 69 7.80 -7.95 0.79
CA TRP A 69 9.16 -8.37 0.48
C TRP A 69 9.77 -9.03 1.71
N ILE A 70 10.69 -9.96 1.47
CA ILE A 70 11.32 -10.78 2.51
C ILE A 70 12.16 -9.88 3.44
N PRO A 71 11.84 -9.75 4.75
CA PRO A 71 12.49 -8.78 5.65
C PRO A 71 14.03 -8.85 5.71
N GLY A 72 14.60 -10.04 5.50
CA GLY A 72 16.06 -10.21 5.48
C GLY A 72 16.77 -9.75 4.21
N TYR A 73 16.03 -9.43 3.14
CA TYR A 73 16.56 -8.84 1.91
C TYR A 73 16.13 -7.37 1.84
N LYS A 74 16.85 -6.49 2.53
CA LYS A 74 16.53 -5.05 2.55
C LYS A 74 16.54 -4.49 1.11
N PRO A 75 15.51 -3.73 0.69
CA PRO A 75 15.45 -3.10 -0.62
C PRO A 75 16.73 -2.33 -1.00
N ALA A 76 17.34 -2.70 -2.13
CA ALA A 76 18.46 -1.98 -2.73
C ALA A 76 18.08 -1.56 -4.16
N PHE A 77 18.08 -0.26 -4.45
CA PHE A 77 17.53 0.29 -5.70
C PHE A 77 18.50 0.36 -6.89
N ASN A 78 19.73 -0.13 -6.71
CA ASN A 78 20.70 -0.25 -7.79
C ASN A 78 20.39 -1.47 -8.66
N PHE A 79 19.48 -1.30 -9.64
CA PHE A 79 19.11 -2.35 -10.59
C PHE A 79 18.73 -1.81 -11.97
N GLN A 80 18.81 -2.69 -12.97
CA GLN A 80 18.38 -2.44 -14.34
C GLN A 80 16.87 -2.63 -14.51
N MET A 81 16.24 -1.91 -15.44
CA MET A 81 14.80 -2.05 -15.73
C MET A 81 14.39 -3.44 -16.21
N THR A 82 15.32 -4.24 -16.76
CA THR A 82 15.08 -5.64 -17.12
C THR A 82 14.66 -6.50 -15.91
N LEU A 83 15.09 -6.16 -14.70
CA LEU A 83 14.60 -6.82 -13.48
C LEU A 83 13.14 -6.45 -13.19
N VAL A 84 12.76 -5.20 -13.42
CA VAL A 84 11.38 -4.75 -13.30
C VAL A 84 10.49 -5.50 -14.30
N ASP A 85 10.97 -5.68 -15.53
CA ASP A 85 10.27 -6.44 -16.57
C ASP A 85 10.12 -7.93 -16.19
N ALA A 86 11.15 -8.55 -15.60
CA ALA A 86 11.07 -9.93 -15.10
C ALA A 86 10.03 -10.10 -13.99
N VAL A 87 9.99 -9.17 -13.02
CA VAL A 87 8.94 -9.16 -11.98
C VAL A 87 7.56 -8.97 -12.61
N ALA A 88 7.43 -8.10 -13.62
CA ALA A 88 6.18 -7.91 -14.34
C ALA A 88 5.70 -9.16 -15.04
N ARG A 89 6.60 -9.84 -15.77
CA ARG A 89 6.31 -11.11 -16.43
C ARG A 89 5.83 -12.14 -15.41
N TRP A 90 6.55 -12.28 -14.29
CA TRP A 90 6.17 -13.24 -13.25
C TRP A 90 4.76 -12.96 -12.70
N LEU A 91 4.44 -11.71 -12.36
CA LEU A 91 3.11 -11.34 -11.86
C LEU A 91 1.99 -11.55 -12.89
N ALA A 92 2.26 -11.28 -14.16
CA ALA A 92 1.31 -11.53 -15.25
C ALA A 92 0.99 -13.03 -15.40
N PHE A 93 1.97 -13.91 -15.16
CA PHE A 93 1.77 -15.37 -15.16
C PHE A 93 1.15 -15.92 -13.86
N HIS A 94 1.10 -15.13 -12.79
CA HIS A 94 0.57 -15.54 -11.48
C HIS A 94 -0.49 -14.54 -10.98
N PRO A 95 -1.63 -14.40 -11.68
CA PRO A 95 -2.66 -13.41 -11.32
C PRO A 95 -3.21 -13.62 -9.89
N ASP A 96 -3.25 -14.87 -9.42
CA ASP A 96 -3.66 -15.22 -8.05
C ASP A 96 -2.77 -14.60 -6.99
N TRP A 97 -1.52 -14.26 -7.32
CA TRP A 97 -0.61 -13.58 -6.40
C TRP A 97 -1.13 -12.20 -6.02
N LEU A 98 -1.64 -11.42 -6.96
CA LEU A 98 -2.17 -10.08 -6.70
C LEU A 98 -3.57 -10.10 -6.08
N GLY A 99 -4.33 -11.18 -6.32
CA GLY A 99 -5.65 -11.40 -5.73
C GLY A 99 -5.62 -11.88 -4.27
N ARG A 100 -4.43 -12.14 -3.70
CA ARG A 100 -4.31 -12.61 -2.33
C ARG A 100 -4.85 -11.56 -1.37
N MET A 101 -5.84 -11.95 -0.57
CA MET A 101 -6.21 -11.17 0.61
C MET A 101 -5.00 -11.18 1.53
N PRO A 102 -4.41 -10.01 1.81
CA PRO A 102 -3.24 -10.01 2.65
C PRO A 102 -3.59 -10.61 4.00
N GLY A 103 -2.70 -11.49 4.45
CA GLY A 103 -2.87 -12.24 5.67
C GLY A 103 -3.23 -11.29 6.80
N MET A 104 -4.50 -11.33 7.21
CA MET A 104 -4.89 -11.11 8.59
C MET A 104 -4.06 -12.12 9.38
N ARG A 105 -2.84 -11.74 9.78
CA ARG A 105 -2.14 -12.45 10.84
C ARG A 105 -3.17 -12.53 11.95
N PRO A 106 -3.60 -13.72 12.38
CA PRO A 106 -4.54 -13.81 13.47
C PRO A 106 -3.89 -13.03 14.61
N VAL A 107 -4.56 -11.96 15.05
CA VAL A 107 -4.18 -11.26 16.27
C VAL A 107 -4.30 -12.32 17.35
N THR A 108 -3.18 -12.96 17.68
CA THR A 108 -3.10 -13.92 18.77
C THR A 108 -3.25 -13.12 20.04
N GLY A 109 -4.48 -13.02 20.53
CA GLY A 109 -4.80 -12.42 21.82
C GLY A 109 -6.08 -11.59 21.79
N LEU A 110 -6.81 -11.62 22.91
CA LEU A 110 -7.83 -10.64 23.26
C LEU A 110 -7.19 -9.24 23.33
N GLN A 111 -7.00 -8.59 22.18
CA GLN A 111 -6.78 -7.15 22.13
C GLN A 111 -8.02 -6.55 21.47
N GLU A 112 -8.75 -5.75 22.23
CA GLU A 112 -9.60 -4.70 21.67
C GLU A 112 -8.82 -4.03 20.54
N ALA A 113 -9.45 -3.82 19.39
CA ALA A 113 -8.78 -3.33 18.19
C ALA A 113 -7.99 -2.05 18.53
N ALA A 114 -6.67 -2.18 18.72
CA ALA A 114 -5.84 -1.09 19.20
C ALA A 114 -6.06 0.14 18.32
N GLN A 115 -6.13 1.33 18.92
CA GLN A 115 -6.27 2.57 18.17
C GLN A 115 -5.13 2.68 17.13
N LEU A 116 -5.46 3.10 15.92
CA LEU A 116 -4.44 3.41 14.92
C LEU A 116 -3.62 4.60 15.41
N TRP A 117 -2.30 4.51 15.32
CA TRP A 117 -1.45 5.67 15.48
C TRP A 117 -1.48 6.49 14.18
N ILE A 118 -1.94 7.75 14.30
CA ILE A 118 -1.99 8.71 13.19
C ILE A 118 -0.72 9.57 13.25
N GLY A 119 0.19 9.33 12.31
CA GLY A 119 1.44 10.07 12.18
C GLY A 119 1.29 11.35 11.34
N PRO A 120 2.35 12.19 11.29
CA PRO A 120 2.36 13.35 10.40
C PRO A 120 2.41 12.89 8.93
N PRO A 121 1.73 13.60 8.01
CA PRO A 121 1.80 13.27 6.60
C PRO A 121 3.22 13.53 6.04
N PRO A 122 3.64 12.81 4.98
CA PRO A 122 5.00 12.92 4.44
C PRO A 122 5.39 14.31 3.94
N THR A 123 4.43 15.16 3.59
CA THR A 123 4.65 16.55 3.15
C THR A 123 4.81 17.55 4.28
N LEU A 124 4.41 17.19 5.50
CA LEU A 124 4.64 17.99 6.72
C LEU A 124 5.77 17.41 7.58
N SER A 125 6.48 16.39 7.07
CA SER A 125 7.67 15.85 7.71
C SER A 125 8.90 16.68 7.35
N ASN A 126 9.74 16.96 8.35
CA ASN A 126 11.06 17.60 8.13
C ASN A 126 12.09 16.65 7.50
N GLN A 127 11.73 15.38 7.26
CA GLN A 127 12.63 14.44 6.61
C GLN A 127 12.65 14.66 5.09
N PRO A 128 13.83 14.71 4.47
CA PRO A 128 13.91 14.76 3.02
C PRO A 128 13.25 13.52 2.41
N PRO A 129 12.67 13.63 1.20
CA PRO A 129 12.16 12.45 0.52
C PRO A 129 13.26 11.38 0.34
N PRO A 130 12.90 10.10 0.26
CA PRO A 130 13.86 9.03 -0.04
C PRO A 130 14.62 9.32 -1.34
N GLN A 131 15.90 8.97 -1.39
CA GLN A 131 16.74 9.19 -2.59
C GLN A 131 16.15 8.47 -3.82
N GLU A 132 15.42 7.39 -3.59
CA GLU A 132 14.86 6.50 -4.60
C GLU A 132 13.40 6.83 -4.97
N LEU A 133 12.87 7.97 -4.49
CA LEU A 133 11.48 8.40 -4.72
C LEU A 133 11.07 8.31 -6.19
N GLU A 134 11.86 8.87 -7.10
CA GLU A 134 11.53 8.89 -8.54
C GLU A 134 11.46 7.48 -9.14
N GLN A 135 12.36 6.60 -8.74
CA GLN A 135 12.38 5.22 -9.21
C GLN A 135 11.17 4.44 -8.67
N MET A 136 10.80 4.66 -7.41
CA MET A 136 9.60 4.09 -6.81
C MET A 136 8.33 4.57 -7.52
N LEU A 137 8.22 5.87 -7.78
CA LEU A 137 7.09 6.44 -8.52
C LEU A 137 7.03 5.94 -9.97
N HIS A 138 8.18 5.77 -10.62
CA HIS A 138 8.26 5.19 -11.96
C HIS A 138 7.71 3.76 -12.00
N ILE A 139 8.11 2.92 -11.03
CA ILE A 139 7.56 1.56 -10.89
C ILE A 139 6.06 1.61 -10.62
N ALA A 140 5.61 2.41 -9.65
CA ALA A 140 4.19 2.51 -9.33
C ALA A 140 3.32 2.91 -10.53
N ARG A 141 3.81 3.85 -11.37
CA ARG A 141 3.15 4.24 -12.62
C ARG A 141 3.17 3.14 -13.67
N LYS A 142 4.32 2.48 -13.87
CA LYS A 142 4.47 1.41 -14.87
C LYS A 142 3.50 0.25 -14.64
N PHE A 143 3.12 0.00 -13.39
CA PHE A 143 2.24 -1.09 -13.01
C PHE A 143 0.82 -0.65 -12.62
N ASP A 144 0.46 0.63 -12.81
CA ASP A 144 -0.83 1.18 -12.40
C ASP A 144 -1.21 0.77 -10.96
N VAL A 145 -0.26 0.93 -10.02
CA VAL A 145 -0.48 0.50 -8.62
C VAL A 145 -1.70 1.20 -8.02
N ALA A 146 -1.92 2.48 -8.36
CA ALA A 146 -3.09 3.23 -7.93
C ALA A 146 -4.39 2.60 -8.43
N GLY A 147 -4.51 2.31 -9.74
CA GLY A 147 -5.69 1.66 -10.28
C GLY A 147 -5.86 0.20 -9.84
N ARG A 148 -4.75 -0.52 -9.58
CA ARG A 148 -4.79 -1.87 -9.01
C ARG A 148 -5.37 -1.87 -7.60
N ASP A 149 -4.85 -1.01 -6.72
CA ASP A 149 -5.30 -0.94 -5.33
C ASP A 149 -6.76 -0.44 -5.26
N GLU A 150 -7.15 0.52 -6.12
CA GLU A 150 -8.55 0.99 -6.25
C GLU A 150 -9.51 -0.12 -6.69
N ARG A 151 -9.13 -0.94 -7.68
CA ARG A 151 -9.97 -2.08 -8.14
C ARG A 151 -10.08 -3.16 -7.07
N ASN A 152 -9.20 -3.18 -6.08
CA ASN A 152 -9.24 -4.14 -4.99
C ASN A 152 -10.29 -3.74 -3.94
N ARG A 153 -11.57 -4.01 -4.27
CA ARG A 153 -12.71 -3.75 -3.37
C ARG A 153 -12.55 -4.37 -1.99
N ALA A 154 -11.88 -5.51 -1.89
CA ALA A 154 -11.66 -6.18 -0.61
C ALA A 154 -10.62 -5.44 0.26
N LEU A 155 -9.60 -4.83 -0.35
CA LEU A 155 -8.65 -3.96 0.33
C LEU A 155 -9.31 -2.65 0.81
N GLY A 156 -10.06 -1.98 -0.07
CA GLY A 156 -10.80 -0.74 0.26
C GLY A 156 -11.73 -0.95 1.46
N ARG A 157 -12.63 -1.94 1.34
CA ARG A 157 -13.58 -2.31 2.39
C ARG A 157 -12.91 -2.72 3.71
N ALA A 158 -11.78 -3.41 3.66
CA ALA A 158 -11.03 -3.76 4.87
C ALA A 158 -10.43 -2.53 5.55
N GLY A 159 -9.94 -1.57 4.76
CA GLY A 159 -9.46 -0.28 5.25
C GLY A 159 -10.55 0.56 5.89
N GLU A 160 -11.68 0.75 5.20
CA GLU A 160 -12.84 1.47 5.73
C GLU A 160 -13.34 0.86 7.04
N LYS A 161 -13.50 -0.48 7.09
CA LYS A 161 -13.85 -1.19 8.34
C LYS A 161 -12.88 -0.89 9.48
N ARG A 162 -11.58 -0.82 9.17
CA ARG A 162 -10.52 -0.55 10.16
C ARG A 162 -10.58 0.88 10.68
N VAL A 163 -10.84 1.86 9.82
CA VAL A 163 -11.04 3.27 10.21
C VAL A 163 -12.32 3.41 11.03
N LEU A 164 -13.43 2.78 10.63
CA LEU A 164 -14.68 2.79 11.38
C LEU A 164 -14.50 2.28 12.82
N ALA A 165 -13.78 1.16 12.97
CA ALA A 165 -13.46 0.61 14.28
C ALA A 165 -12.56 1.56 15.10
N HIS A 166 -11.58 2.21 14.45
CA HIS A 166 -10.72 3.20 15.09
C HIS A 166 -11.51 4.41 15.58
N GLU A 167 -12.37 5.00 14.76
CA GLU A 167 -13.17 6.18 15.12
C GLU A 167 -14.08 5.91 16.33
N ARG A 168 -14.76 4.76 16.35
CA ARG A 168 -15.60 4.34 17.48
C ARG A 168 -14.77 4.16 18.75
N ALA A 169 -13.63 3.48 18.67
CA ALA A 169 -12.74 3.26 19.81
C ALA A 169 -12.13 4.57 20.33
N SER A 170 -11.78 5.50 19.44
CA SER A 170 -11.25 6.83 19.79
C SER A 170 -12.27 7.66 20.55
N LEU A 171 -13.54 7.68 20.10
CA LEU A 171 -14.63 8.38 20.79
C LEU A 171 -14.97 7.74 22.15
N GLN A 172 -14.99 6.41 22.23
CA GLN A 172 -15.21 5.68 23.49
C GLN A 172 -14.11 5.98 24.51
N ALA A 173 -12.85 6.01 24.08
CA ALA A 173 -11.71 6.28 24.97
C ALA A 173 -11.76 7.68 25.61
N VAL A 174 -12.45 8.65 24.99
CA VAL A 174 -12.66 9.99 25.54
C VAL A 174 -14.05 10.17 26.19
N GLY A 175 -14.77 9.07 26.45
CA GLY A 175 -16.06 9.08 27.14
C GLY A 175 -17.26 9.53 26.28
N ARG A 176 -17.11 9.58 24.95
CA ARG A 176 -18.18 9.96 24.00
C ARG A 176 -18.87 8.75 23.38
N GLU A 177 -19.36 7.84 24.23
CA GLU A 177 -20.13 6.66 23.80
C GLU A 177 -21.42 7.04 23.05
N ASP A 178 -21.97 8.22 23.33
CA ASP A 178 -23.12 8.80 22.62
C ASP A 178 -22.81 9.10 21.15
N LEU A 179 -21.59 9.56 20.84
CA LEU A 179 -21.13 9.82 19.48
C LEU A 179 -20.62 8.54 18.81
N ALA A 180 -19.90 7.69 19.54
CA ALA A 180 -19.37 6.44 18.98
C ALA A 180 -20.47 5.57 18.37
N ARG A 181 -21.66 5.54 18.99
CA ARG A 181 -22.85 4.83 18.45
C ARG A 181 -23.45 5.46 17.21
N LYS A 182 -23.15 6.74 16.93
CA LYS A 182 -23.63 7.48 15.76
C LYS A 182 -22.64 7.44 14.58
N VAL A 183 -21.44 6.87 14.75
CA VAL A 183 -20.48 6.72 13.65
C VAL A 183 -21.02 5.72 12.62
N ARG A 184 -21.08 6.15 11.35
CA ARG A 184 -21.69 5.39 10.23
C ARG A 184 -20.68 5.07 9.14
N TRP A 185 -20.92 3.97 8.44
CA TRP A 185 -20.18 3.60 7.24
C TRP A 185 -21.02 3.98 6.02
N VAL A 186 -20.88 5.22 5.58
CA VAL A 186 -21.77 5.85 4.60
C VAL A 186 -21.63 5.23 3.22
N SER A 187 -20.42 4.94 2.74
CA SER A 187 -20.24 4.30 1.42
C SER A 187 -20.85 2.89 1.34
N GLU A 188 -20.83 2.12 2.43
CA GLU A 188 -21.48 0.79 2.50
C GLU A 188 -23.00 0.89 2.71
N GLU A 189 -23.48 1.84 3.52
CA GLU A 189 -24.91 1.98 3.87
C GLU A 189 -25.73 2.70 2.79
N ASP A 190 -25.18 3.80 2.25
CA ASP A 190 -25.88 4.77 1.38
C ASP A 190 -25.29 4.81 -0.04
N GLY A 191 -24.11 4.21 -0.26
CA GLY A 191 -23.36 4.21 -1.52
C GLY A 191 -22.36 5.36 -1.68
N ASP A 192 -21.56 5.33 -2.75
CA ASP A 192 -20.40 6.22 -2.95
C ASP A 192 -20.76 7.68 -3.33
N GLY A 193 -22.04 8.02 -3.38
CA GLY A 193 -22.53 9.33 -3.82
C GLY A 193 -22.20 10.48 -2.86
N ALA A 194 -21.91 10.18 -1.60
CA ALA A 194 -21.68 11.18 -0.56
C ALA A 194 -20.32 11.90 -0.67
N GLY A 195 -19.34 11.31 -1.35
CA GLY A 195 -17.98 11.85 -1.49
C GLY A 195 -17.09 11.69 -0.25
N TYR A 196 -17.46 10.75 0.63
CA TYR A 196 -16.70 10.28 1.79
C TYR A 196 -17.23 8.90 2.22
N ASP A 197 -16.41 8.14 2.96
CA ASP A 197 -16.74 6.77 3.37
C ASP A 197 -17.37 6.69 4.77
N ILE A 198 -16.89 7.50 5.70
CA ILE A 198 -17.26 7.41 7.13
C ILE A 198 -17.72 8.77 7.64
N GLU A 199 -18.90 8.77 8.26
CA GLU A 199 -19.39 9.90 9.05
C GLU A 199 -19.04 9.65 10.53
N SER A 200 -18.19 10.50 11.09
CA SER A 200 -17.69 10.46 12.46
C SER A 200 -17.84 11.83 13.13
N PHE A 201 -17.27 11.97 14.33
CA PHE A 201 -17.35 13.17 15.13
C PHE A 201 -16.02 13.45 15.81
N ALA A 202 -15.68 14.73 15.96
CA ALA A 202 -14.65 15.15 16.91
C ALA A 202 -15.17 15.04 18.37
N PRO A 203 -14.30 15.03 19.39
CA PRO A 203 -14.72 14.93 20.79
C PRO A 203 -15.66 16.04 21.26
N ASP A 204 -15.63 17.21 20.60
CA ASP A 204 -16.52 18.35 20.85
C ASP A 204 -17.89 18.22 20.15
N GLY A 205 -18.10 17.16 19.36
CA GLY A 205 -19.34 16.89 18.62
C GLY A 205 -19.41 17.50 17.22
N ARG A 206 -18.37 18.21 16.75
CA ARG A 206 -18.30 18.62 15.34
C ARG A 206 -18.27 17.40 14.42
N SER A 207 -18.98 17.50 13.31
CA SER A 207 -18.97 16.49 12.26
C SER A 207 -17.57 16.30 11.68
N ARG A 208 -17.25 15.06 11.35
CA ARG A 208 -15.98 14.64 10.73
C ARG A 208 -16.31 13.68 9.60
N LEU A 209 -16.08 14.12 8.37
CA LEU A 209 -16.34 13.35 7.15
C LEU A 209 -15.02 12.77 6.67
N ILE A 210 -14.92 11.45 6.56
CA ILE A 210 -13.65 10.78 6.33
C ILE A 210 -13.69 10.01 5.03
N GLU A 211 -12.81 10.38 4.10
CA GLU A 211 -12.51 9.60 2.90
C GLU A 211 -11.32 8.69 3.16
N VAL A 212 -11.48 7.38 3.00
CA VAL A 212 -10.47 6.38 3.34
C VAL A 212 -9.78 5.90 2.08
N LYS A 213 -8.47 6.14 1.98
CA LYS A 213 -7.65 5.57 0.90
C LYS A 213 -6.69 4.55 1.50
N THR A 214 -6.75 3.32 1.01
CA THR A 214 -5.99 2.18 1.55
C THR A 214 -5.06 1.60 0.50
N THR A 215 -3.79 1.41 0.85
CA THR A 215 -2.78 0.81 -0.05
C THR A 215 -1.89 -0.15 0.74
N ASN A 216 -1.32 -1.13 0.05
CA ASN A 216 -0.31 -2.01 0.66
C ASN A 216 1.11 -1.47 0.56
N GLY A 217 1.33 -0.47 -0.29
CA GLY A 217 2.63 0.17 -0.42
C GLY A 217 3.00 1.12 0.72
N TRP A 218 4.07 1.84 0.45
CA TRP A 218 4.68 2.85 1.30
C TRP A 218 3.85 4.15 1.38
N GLU A 219 4.26 5.05 2.27
CA GLU A 219 3.52 6.26 2.64
C GLU A 219 3.29 7.25 1.48
N ARG A 220 4.06 7.16 0.38
CA ARG A 220 3.85 7.97 -0.84
C ARG A 220 3.39 7.16 -2.06
N THR A 221 2.87 5.95 -1.84
CA THR A 221 2.24 5.17 -2.92
C THR A 221 1.11 6.01 -3.53
N PRO A 222 1.11 6.23 -4.87
CA PRO A 222 0.01 6.91 -5.55
C PRO A 222 -1.33 6.20 -5.30
N PHE A 223 -2.40 6.98 -5.18
CA PHE A 223 -3.75 6.51 -4.97
C PHE A 223 -4.71 7.31 -5.85
N LEU A 224 -5.89 6.76 -6.13
CA LEU A 224 -6.92 7.46 -6.89
C LEU A 224 -7.80 8.27 -5.93
N ILE A 225 -8.27 9.42 -6.42
CA ILE A 225 -9.27 10.26 -5.75
C ILE A 225 -10.28 10.69 -6.81
N THR A 226 -11.56 10.57 -6.51
CA THR A 226 -12.61 10.86 -7.50
C THR A 226 -12.92 12.35 -7.58
N ARG A 227 -13.57 12.76 -8.67
CA ARG A 227 -14.06 14.14 -8.80
C ARG A 227 -15.07 14.50 -7.71
N ASN A 228 -15.93 13.55 -7.32
CA ASN A 228 -16.92 13.76 -6.28
C ASN A 228 -16.26 14.03 -4.93
N GLU A 229 -15.29 13.19 -4.55
CA GLU A 229 -14.48 13.38 -3.34
C GLU A 229 -13.79 14.75 -3.32
N LEU A 230 -13.17 15.17 -4.43
CA LEU A 230 -12.53 16.48 -4.53
C LEU A 230 -13.52 17.65 -4.36
N VAL A 231 -14.72 17.55 -4.94
CA VAL A 231 -15.77 18.57 -4.81
C VAL A 231 -16.24 18.66 -3.36
N VAL A 232 -16.54 17.52 -2.73
CA VAL A 232 -17.04 17.49 -1.34
C VAL A 232 -15.97 17.94 -0.35
N ALA A 233 -14.71 17.55 -0.57
CA ALA A 233 -13.56 18.03 0.21
C ALA A 233 -13.44 19.56 0.19
N GLU A 234 -13.68 20.16 -0.98
CA GLU A 234 -13.63 21.61 -1.18
C GLU A 234 -14.85 22.34 -0.60
N GLU A 235 -16.04 21.75 -0.67
CA GLU A 235 -17.27 22.33 -0.10
C GLU A 235 -17.32 22.22 1.43
N ARG A 236 -16.72 21.17 2.00
CA ARG A 236 -16.79 20.84 3.44
C ARG A 236 -15.43 20.86 4.13
N ARG A 237 -14.55 21.82 3.77
CA ARG A 237 -13.15 21.88 4.22
C ARG A 237 -12.92 21.75 5.73
N SER A 238 -13.84 22.24 6.56
CA SER A 238 -13.71 22.21 8.03
C SER A 238 -14.06 20.87 8.66
N GLU A 239 -14.72 19.98 7.91
CA GLU A 239 -15.25 18.71 8.40
C GLU A 239 -14.63 17.52 7.67
N TRP A 240 -14.27 17.69 6.40
CA TRP A 240 -13.76 16.64 5.53
C TRP A 240 -12.25 16.42 5.71
N CYS A 241 -11.82 15.17 5.80
CA CYS A 241 -10.41 14.80 5.75
C CYS A 241 -10.18 13.51 4.95
N LEU A 242 -9.01 13.43 4.30
CA LEU A 242 -8.50 12.19 3.72
C LEU A 242 -7.74 11.40 4.79
N PHE A 243 -8.14 10.16 5.03
CA PHE A 243 -7.47 9.23 5.93
C PHE A 243 -6.68 8.19 5.12
N ARG A 244 -5.34 8.31 5.14
CA ARG A 244 -4.46 7.42 4.37
C ARG A 244 -3.96 6.25 5.20
N LEU A 245 -4.47 5.06 4.88
CA LEU A 245 -3.98 3.78 5.40
C LEU A 245 -2.94 3.15 4.47
N TRP A 246 -1.70 3.04 4.91
CA TRP A 246 -0.61 2.45 4.12
C TRP A 246 0.04 1.27 4.86
N ASN A 247 0.79 0.44 4.12
CA ASN A 247 1.37 -0.80 4.63
C ASN A 247 0.33 -1.73 5.31
N PHE A 248 -0.92 -1.69 4.83
CA PHE A 248 -2.09 -2.25 5.50
C PHE A 248 -1.97 -3.75 5.78
N SER A 249 -1.39 -4.50 4.84
CA SER A 249 -1.17 -5.95 4.96
C SER A 249 -0.24 -6.37 6.09
N ARG A 250 0.73 -5.53 6.46
CA ARG A 250 1.82 -5.91 7.36
C ARG A 250 1.69 -5.25 8.72
N GLU A 251 1.69 -3.93 8.70
CA GLU A 251 1.64 -3.07 9.87
C GLU A 251 0.94 -1.78 9.41
N PRO A 252 -0.40 -1.73 9.49
CA PRO A 252 -1.18 -0.57 9.08
C PRO A 252 -0.66 0.70 9.76
N LYS A 253 -0.34 1.70 8.94
CA LYS A 253 0.05 3.03 9.39
C LYS A 253 -0.89 4.05 8.78
N ALA A 254 -1.12 5.12 9.52
CA ALA A 254 -2.10 6.14 9.16
C ALA A 254 -1.49 7.55 9.19
N PHE A 255 -1.97 8.41 8.31
CA PHE A 255 -1.87 9.86 8.43
C PHE A 255 -3.12 10.49 7.80
N GLU A 256 -3.34 11.76 8.07
CA GLU A 256 -4.50 12.51 7.57
C GLU A 256 -4.07 13.72 6.76
N LEU A 257 -4.84 14.06 5.74
CA LEU A 257 -4.73 15.31 4.99
C LEU A 257 -6.05 16.07 5.08
N HIS A 258 -5.97 17.36 5.37
CA HIS A 258 -7.12 18.25 5.40
C HIS A 258 -7.09 19.15 4.16
N PRO A 259 -8.24 19.53 3.59
CA PRO A 259 -8.30 20.47 2.48
C PRO A 259 -7.66 21.83 2.83
N PRO A 260 -7.09 22.53 1.85
CA PRO A 260 -7.08 22.20 0.42
C PRO A 260 -6.03 21.13 0.08
N LEU A 261 -6.42 20.10 -0.68
CA LEU A 261 -5.57 18.92 -0.93
C LEU A 261 -4.38 19.20 -1.84
N ASP A 262 -4.48 20.18 -2.73
CA ASP A 262 -3.40 20.62 -3.62
C ASP A 262 -2.20 21.21 -2.87
N ALA A 263 -2.38 21.62 -1.60
CA ALA A 263 -1.28 21.98 -0.71
C ALA A 263 -0.45 20.77 -0.25
N HIS A 264 -0.99 19.55 -0.39
CA HIS A 264 -0.41 18.32 0.14
C HIS A 264 -0.05 17.28 -0.93
N VAL A 265 -0.76 17.25 -2.05
CA VAL A 265 -0.59 16.25 -3.11
C VAL A 265 -0.67 16.87 -4.49
N ALA A 266 0.04 16.28 -5.45
CA ALA A 266 -0.09 16.64 -6.86
C ALA A 266 -1.24 15.85 -7.49
N LEU A 267 -2.24 16.54 -8.01
CA LEU A 267 -3.38 15.93 -8.71
C LEU A 267 -3.07 15.80 -10.20
N THR A 268 -3.13 14.57 -10.73
CA THR A 268 -2.97 14.29 -12.16
C THR A 268 -4.24 13.67 -12.70
N ALA A 269 -4.80 14.20 -13.80
CA ALA A 269 -5.99 13.65 -14.42
C ALA A 269 -5.69 12.25 -15.00
N THR A 270 -6.45 11.25 -14.58
CA THR A 270 -6.32 9.85 -15.05
C THR A 270 -7.43 9.44 -16.00
N THR A 271 -8.65 9.95 -15.79
CA THR A 271 -9.85 9.60 -16.56
C THR A 271 -10.64 10.86 -16.89
N PHE A 272 -11.23 10.93 -18.09
CA PHE A 272 -12.09 12.04 -18.52
C PHE A 272 -13.52 11.54 -18.73
N GLN A 273 -14.50 12.30 -18.24
CA GLN A 273 -15.92 12.06 -18.54
C GLN A 273 -16.32 12.90 -19.76
N ALA A 274 -16.90 12.24 -20.77
CA ALA A 274 -17.53 12.93 -21.90
C ALA A 274 -19.04 13.06 -21.66
N SER A 275 -19.66 14.13 -22.17
CA SER A 275 -21.11 14.34 -22.15
C SER A 275 -21.53 15.02 -23.44
N PHE A 276 -22.72 14.70 -23.94
CA PHE A 276 -23.28 15.34 -25.13
C PHE A 276 -23.65 16.80 -24.82
N GLN A 277 -23.37 17.70 -25.75
CA GLN A 277 -23.76 19.11 -25.68
C GLN A 277 -25.18 19.31 -26.20
#